data_AF-A0A9W4W974-F1
#
_entry.id   AF-A0A9W4W974-F1
#
_cell.length_a   1.000
_cell.length_b   1.000
_cell.length_c   1.000
_cell.angle_alpha   90.00
_cell.angle_beta   90.00
_cell.angle_gamma   90.00
#
_symmetry.space_group_name_H-M   'P 1'
#
loop_
_entity.id
_entity.type
_entity.pdbx_description
1 polymer ?
#
loop_
_entity_poly.entity_id
_entity_poly.type
_entity_poly.pdbx_seq_one_letter_code
_entity_poly.pdbx_strand_id
1 'polypeptide(L)'
;MSKTPVWYFSTRGMYEDFPHVSHEAGFKFYYLFQAAYWAQQALVLLLGLEKPRKDFKELVGHHIVSLALIALSYRFHFTYMGLAVYTTHDISDFFLATSKVLNYIDSPIVAPYFFFFVSVWIYLRHYINLKIILSLFTEYTTVGPFELNWATQQYKCTLSQYITLGLLGSLQALNLFWLFHIFRIAYRFLAYDIAEDDRSEAEGTDAEDETQQKALPAETTNGHTTGASTSAAAKARAVNGRAR
;
A
#
# COMPACT_ATOMS: atom_id res chain seq x y z
N MET A 1 6.20 -16.39 -13.08
CA MET A 1 6.57 -15.63 -14.29
C MET A 1 7.73 -16.23 -15.08
N SER A 2 8.62 -17.04 -14.50
CA SER A 2 9.80 -17.58 -15.24
C SER A 2 9.45 -18.53 -16.38
N LYS A 3 8.27 -19.16 -16.31
CA LYS A 3 7.74 -20.04 -17.35
C LYS A 3 6.90 -19.31 -18.41
N THR A 4 6.71 -18.00 -18.29
CA THR A 4 5.91 -17.19 -19.22
C THR A 4 6.82 -16.26 -20.03
N PRO A 5 6.44 -15.88 -21.27
CA PRO A 5 7.25 -14.97 -22.10
C PRO A 5 7.37 -13.55 -21.51
N VAL A 6 6.58 -13.25 -20.47
CA VAL A 6 6.59 -12.01 -19.68
C VAL A 6 7.67 -12.03 -18.56
N TRP A 7 8.58 -12.99 -18.57
CA TRP A 7 9.67 -13.04 -17.59
C TRP A 7 10.43 -11.71 -17.53
N TYR A 8 10.67 -11.22 -16.31
CA TYR A 8 11.29 -9.92 -16.04
C TYR A 8 10.62 -8.72 -16.77
N PHE A 9 9.29 -8.73 -16.89
CA PHE A 9 8.51 -7.64 -17.50
C PHE A 9 8.93 -7.34 -18.95
N SER A 10 9.20 -8.40 -19.71
CA SER A 10 9.37 -8.32 -21.17
C SER A 10 8.05 -7.89 -21.82
N THR A 11 8.05 -6.73 -22.48
CA THR A 11 6.87 -6.15 -23.14
C THR A 11 6.50 -6.92 -24.40
N ARG A 12 7.49 -7.38 -25.16
CA ARG A 12 7.30 -8.18 -26.36
C ARG A 12 6.51 -9.46 -26.09
N GLY A 13 6.84 -10.14 -24.99
CA GLY A 13 6.16 -11.36 -24.54
C GLY A 13 4.70 -11.15 -24.11
N MET A 14 4.23 -9.91 -23.98
CA MET A 14 2.81 -9.61 -23.73
C MET A 14 1.98 -9.70 -25.01
N TYR A 15 2.60 -9.56 -26.18
CA TYR A 15 1.92 -9.51 -27.49
C TYR A 15 2.24 -10.70 -28.39
N GLU A 16 3.41 -11.31 -28.20
CA GLU A 16 3.84 -12.51 -28.92
C GLU A 16 2.84 -13.67 -28.69
N ASP A 17 2.48 -14.39 -29.76
CA ASP A 17 1.51 -15.50 -29.74
C ASP A 17 0.10 -15.16 -29.22
N PHE A 18 -0.32 -13.90 -29.30
CA PHE A 18 -1.69 -13.51 -28.96
C PHE A 18 -2.72 -14.11 -29.95
N PRO A 19 -3.89 -14.62 -29.48
CA PRO A 19 -4.43 -14.59 -28.13
C PRO A 19 -3.94 -15.73 -27.24
N HIS A 20 -3.67 -15.39 -25.98
CA HIS A 20 -3.28 -16.35 -24.96
C HIS A 20 -4.51 -17.03 -24.33
N VAL A 21 -5.05 -18.04 -24.99
CA VAL A 21 -6.28 -18.73 -24.55
C VAL A 21 -6.00 -19.77 -23.46
N SER A 22 -4.83 -20.41 -23.51
CA SER A 22 -4.41 -21.42 -22.53
C SER A 22 -3.33 -20.89 -21.61
N HIS A 23 -3.47 -21.13 -20.31
CA HIS A 23 -2.49 -20.76 -19.29
C HIS A 23 -2.14 -21.94 -18.39
N GLU A 24 -0.92 -21.95 -17.86
CA GLU A 24 -0.49 -22.92 -16.84
C GLU A 24 -1.38 -22.82 -15.59
N ALA A 25 -1.63 -23.95 -14.92
CA ALA A 25 -2.51 -24.00 -13.76
C ALA A 25 -2.12 -23.01 -12.65
N GLY A 26 -0.82 -22.88 -12.35
CA GLY A 26 -0.33 -21.94 -11.34
C GLY A 26 -0.58 -20.47 -11.71
N PHE A 27 -0.40 -20.11 -12.99
CA PHE A 27 -0.74 -18.78 -13.49
C PHE A 27 -2.23 -18.51 -13.33
N LYS A 28 -3.06 -19.46 -13.77
CA LYS A 28 -4.52 -19.30 -13.75
C LYS A 28 -5.05 -19.20 -12.32
N PHE A 29 -4.51 -20.00 -11.40
CA PHE A 29 -4.81 -19.92 -9.99
C PHE A 29 -4.46 -18.54 -9.42
N TYR A 30 -3.22 -18.07 -9.59
CA TYR A 30 -2.80 -16.75 -9.12
C TYR A 30 -3.69 -15.65 -9.69
N TYR A 31 -3.91 -15.64 -11.00
CA TYR A 31 -4.70 -14.59 -11.63
C TYR A 31 -6.16 -14.55 -11.12
N LEU A 32 -6.81 -15.71 -11.01
CA LEU A 32 -8.20 -15.80 -10.54
C LEU A 32 -8.32 -15.55 -9.03
N PHE A 33 -7.33 -15.97 -8.24
CA PHE A 33 -7.31 -15.71 -6.80
C PHE A 33 -7.19 -14.21 -6.52
N GLN A 34 -6.30 -13.52 -7.24
CA GLN A 34 -6.15 -12.06 -7.17
C GLN A 34 -7.46 -11.37 -7.61
N ALA A 35 -8.09 -11.82 -8.69
CA ALA A 35 -9.38 -11.29 -9.13
C ALA A 35 -10.47 -11.46 -8.05
N ALA A 36 -10.54 -12.63 -7.41
CA ALA A 36 -11.49 -12.90 -6.33
C ALA A 36 -11.24 -12.03 -5.10
N TYR A 37 -9.97 -11.86 -4.71
CA TYR A 37 -9.58 -10.98 -3.61
C TYR A 37 -9.99 -9.52 -3.87
N TRP A 38 -9.69 -8.98 -5.04
CA TRP A 38 -10.06 -7.60 -5.40
C TRP A 38 -11.57 -7.40 -5.49
N ALA A 39 -12.30 -8.40 -5.99
CA ALA A 39 -13.76 -8.38 -6.00
C ALA A 39 -14.35 -8.42 -4.57
N GLN A 40 -13.79 -9.25 -3.70
CA GLN A 40 -14.20 -9.31 -2.29
C GLN A 40 -13.94 -7.97 -1.58
N GLN A 41 -12.78 -7.34 -1.78
CA GLN A 41 -12.49 -6.03 -1.21
C GLN A 41 -13.47 -4.96 -1.71
N ALA A 42 -13.78 -4.96 -3.00
CA ALA A 42 -14.77 -4.01 -3.54
C ALA A 42 -16.16 -4.21 -2.93
N LEU A 43 -16.56 -5.46 -2.65
CA LEU A 43 -17.82 -5.74 -1.97
C LEU A 43 -17.84 -5.21 -0.53
N VAL A 44 -16.76 -5.41 0.24
CA VAL A 44 -16.62 -4.86 1.60
C VAL A 44 -16.78 -3.34 1.59
N LEU A 45 -16.18 -2.68 0.60
CA LEU A 45 -16.18 -1.25 0.46
C LEU A 45 -17.56 -0.71 0.02
N LEU A 46 -18.23 -1.40 -0.90
CA LEU A 46 -19.57 -1.06 -1.37
C LEU A 46 -20.64 -1.25 -0.29
N LEU A 47 -20.50 -2.28 0.54
CA LEU A 47 -21.40 -2.54 1.67
C LEU A 47 -21.11 -1.64 2.89
N GLY A 48 -20.07 -0.81 2.84
CA GLY A 48 -19.72 0.11 3.94
C GLY A 48 -19.34 -0.61 5.23
N LEU A 49 -18.81 -1.84 5.12
CA LEU A 49 -18.42 -2.64 6.29
C LEU A 49 -17.19 -2.06 7.01
N GLU A 50 -16.40 -1.22 6.32
CA GLU A 50 -15.29 -0.46 6.90
C GLU A 50 -15.64 1.03 7.03
N LYS A 51 -15.20 1.66 8.14
CA LYS A 51 -15.37 3.09 8.37
C LYS A 51 -14.65 3.88 7.26
N PRO A 52 -15.33 4.82 6.55
CA PRO A 52 -14.71 5.60 5.49
C PRO A 52 -13.50 6.38 6.00
N ARG A 53 -12.39 6.25 5.29
CA ARG A 53 -11.16 7.00 5.53
C ARG A 53 -11.16 8.32 4.74
N LYS A 54 -10.21 9.21 5.03
CA LYS A 54 -10.10 10.53 4.34
C LYS A 54 -9.85 10.38 2.82
N ASP A 55 -9.32 9.24 2.39
CA ASP A 55 -8.99 8.82 1.01
C ASP A 55 -10.04 7.88 0.38
N PHE A 56 -11.27 7.86 0.90
CA PHE A 56 -12.31 6.92 0.46
C PHE A 56 -12.70 7.05 -1.02
N LYS A 57 -12.78 8.28 -1.54
CA LYS A 57 -13.22 8.51 -2.94
C LYS A 57 -12.18 8.01 -3.93
N GLU A 58 -10.90 8.23 -3.62
CA GLU A 58 -9.76 7.81 -4.41
C GLU A 58 -9.63 6.28 -4.37
N LEU A 59 -9.87 5.67 -3.20
CA LEU A 59 -9.92 4.22 -3.05
C LEU A 59 -11.07 3.59 -3.87
N VAL A 60 -12.27 4.18 -3.86
CA VAL A 60 -13.38 3.75 -4.73
C VAL A 60 -13.00 3.84 -6.20
N GLY A 61 -12.44 4.99 -6.63
CA GLY A 61 -11.95 5.17 -8.00
C GLY A 61 -10.92 4.11 -8.40
N HIS A 62 -9.99 3.80 -7.49
CA HIS A 62 -9.02 2.73 -7.67
C HIS A 62 -9.67 1.36 -7.86
N HIS A 63 -10.68 1.00 -7.05
CA HIS A 63 -11.39 -0.28 -7.22
C HIS A 63 -12.14 -0.37 -8.55
N ILE A 64 -12.74 0.73 -9.01
CA ILE A 64 -13.41 0.77 -10.32
C ILE A 64 -12.39 0.50 -11.44
N VAL A 65 -11.26 1.22 -11.44
CA VAL A 65 -10.21 1.04 -12.47
C VAL A 65 -9.60 -0.35 -12.40
N SER A 66 -9.31 -0.85 -11.20
CA SER A 66 -8.69 -2.16 -11.00
C SER A 66 -9.62 -3.29 -11.45
N LEU A 67 -10.89 -3.28 -11.04
CA LEU A 67 -11.85 -4.30 -11.48
C LEU A 67 -12.10 -4.24 -12.99
N ALA A 68 -12.14 -3.04 -13.59
CA ALA A 68 -12.24 -2.89 -15.04
C ALA A 68 -11.02 -3.48 -15.76
N LEU A 69 -9.80 -3.19 -15.28
CA LEU A 69 -8.56 -3.78 -15.82
C LEU A 69 -8.59 -5.31 -15.75
N ILE A 70 -8.98 -5.88 -14.61
CA ILE A 70 -9.04 -7.33 -14.40
C ILE A 70 -10.09 -7.97 -15.31
N ALA A 71 -11.31 -7.44 -15.32
CA ALA A 71 -12.41 -7.99 -16.12
C ALA A 71 -12.10 -7.94 -17.63
N LEU A 72 -11.59 -6.80 -18.12
CA LEU A 72 -11.30 -6.61 -19.53
C LEU A 72 -10.06 -7.40 -19.97
N SER A 73 -8.99 -7.44 -19.15
CA SER A 73 -7.81 -8.22 -19.50
C SER A 73 -8.07 -9.73 -19.48
N TYR A 74 -8.95 -10.22 -18.60
CA TYR A 74 -9.39 -11.61 -18.65
C TYR A 74 -10.31 -11.91 -19.84
N ARG A 75 -11.29 -11.03 -20.11
CA ARG A 75 -12.29 -11.25 -21.18
C ARG A 75 -11.70 -11.18 -22.59
N PHE A 76 -10.67 -10.36 -22.78
CA PHE A 76 -10.02 -10.12 -24.08
C PHE A 76 -8.61 -10.74 -24.17
N HIS A 77 -8.23 -11.64 -23.28
CA HIS A 77 -6.95 -12.37 -23.30
C HIS A 77 -5.68 -11.51 -23.15
N PHE A 78 -5.77 -10.32 -22.57
CA PHE A 78 -4.61 -9.49 -22.19
C PHE A 78 -4.05 -9.85 -20.80
N THR A 79 -4.18 -11.12 -20.40
CA THR A 79 -3.87 -11.60 -19.05
C THR A 79 -2.38 -11.50 -18.70
N TYR A 80 -1.49 -11.56 -19.69
CA TYR A 80 -0.04 -11.35 -19.52
C TYR A 80 0.33 -9.93 -19.12
N MET A 81 -0.36 -8.93 -19.68
CA MET A 81 -0.23 -7.55 -19.23
C MET A 81 -0.79 -7.38 -17.82
N GLY A 82 -1.96 -7.98 -17.54
CA GLY A 82 -2.54 -8.02 -16.20
C GLY A 82 -1.64 -8.69 -15.16
N LEU A 83 -0.96 -9.79 -15.50
CA LEU A 83 0.00 -10.48 -14.65
C LEU A 83 1.18 -9.59 -14.27
N ALA A 84 1.74 -8.87 -15.25
CA ALA A 84 2.83 -7.94 -15.01
C ALA A 84 2.40 -6.84 -14.04
N VAL A 85 1.22 -6.26 -14.25
CA VAL A 85 0.65 -5.24 -13.36
C VAL A 85 0.39 -5.78 -11.96
N TYR A 86 -0.25 -6.95 -11.81
CA TYR A 86 -0.46 -7.55 -10.49
C TYR A 86 0.86 -7.76 -9.74
N THR A 87 1.86 -8.32 -10.42
CA THR A 87 3.12 -8.65 -9.77
C THR A 87 3.86 -7.40 -9.28
N THR A 88 3.85 -6.29 -10.05
CA THR A 88 4.48 -5.05 -9.58
C THR A 88 3.76 -4.45 -8.38
N HIS A 89 2.43 -4.51 -8.36
CA HIS A 89 1.61 -3.95 -7.27
C HIS A 89 1.80 -4.78 -5.99
N ASP A 90 1.66 -6.10 -6.07
CA ASP A 90 1.81 -7.01 -4.91
C ASP A 90 3.20 -6.87 -4.25
N ILE A 91 4.28 -6.84 -5.05
CA ILE A 91 5.64 -6.68 -4.53
C ILE A 91 5.79 -5.32 -3.84
N SER A 92 5.32 -4.23 -4.46
CA SER A 92 5.42 -2.90 -3.86
C SER A 92 4.60 -2.77 -2.55
N ASP A 93 3.44 -3.43 -2.48
CA ASP A 93 2.56 -3.41 -1.31
C ASP A 93 3.14 -4.22 -0.16
N PHE A 94 3.87 -5.30 -0.45
CA PHE A 94 4.65 -6.03 0.54
C PHE A 94 5.69 -5.12 1.23
N PHE A 95 6.44 -4.31 0.46
CA PHE A 95 7.40 -3.36 1.02
C PHE A 95 6.71 -2.23 1.80
N LEU A 96 5.55 -1.74 1.33
CA LEU A 96 4.76 -0.74 2.06
C LEU A 96 4.22 -1.28 3.39
N ALA A 97 3.72 -2.51 3.41
CA ALA A 97 3.22 -3.15 4.61
C ALA A 97 4.35 -3.36 5.62
N THR A 98 5.51 -3.82 5.14
CA THR A 98 6.68 -4.05 5.99
C THR A 98 7.24 -2.74 6.57
N SER A 99 7.24 -1.64 5.81
CA SER A 99 7.69 -0.34 6.35
C SER A 99 6.80 0.17 7.49
N LYS A 100 5.48 -0.07 7.39
CA LYS A 100 4.54 0.22 8.47
C LYS A 100 4.77 -0.65 9.70
N VAL A 101 5.04 -1.94 9.52
CA VAL A 101 5.33 -2.85 10.62
C VAL A 101 6.63 -2.46 11.33
N LEU A 102 7.69 -2.11 10.58
CA LEU A 102 8.95 -1.65 11.15
C LEU A 102 8.79 -0.37 11.97
N ASN A 103 7.96 0.57 11.48
CA ASN A 103 7.61 1.78 12.21
C ASN A 103 6.82 1.43 13.48
N TYR A 104 5.85 0.51 13.40
CA TYR A 104 5.04 0.10 14.56
C TYR A 104 5.84 -0.55 15.70
N ILE A 105 6.96 -1.22 15.40
CA ILE A 105 7.84 -1.84 16.40
C ILE A 105 9.02 -0.94 16.80
N ASP A 106 9.02 0.33 16.39
CA ASP A 106 10.09 1.30 16.64
C ASP A 106 11.50 0.77 16.29
N SER A 107 11.60 0.12 15.13
CA SER A 107 12.88 -0.47 14.69
C SER A 107 13.90 0.62 14.30
N PRO A 108 15.19 0.49 14.63
CA PRO A 108 16.21 1.46 14.24
C PRO A 108 16.46 1.54 12.73
N ILE A 109 15.97 0.57 11.94
CA ILE A 109 16.14 0.51 10.48
C ILE A 109 14.97 1.14 9.70
N VAL A 110 14.04 1.83 10.35
CA VAL A 110 12.85 2.42 9.70
C VAL A 110 13.22 3.39 8.58
N ALA A 111 14.13 4.34 8.85
CA ALA A 111 14.57 5.33 7.88
C ALA A 111 15.20 4.71 6.62
N PRO A 112 16.28 3.90 6.71
CA PRO A 112 16.89 3.31 5.52
C PRO A 112 15.93 2.37 4.77
N TYR A 113 15.08 1.63 5.49
CA TYR A 113 14.07 0.78 4.86
C TYR A 113 13.01 1.59 4.12
N PHE A 114 12.60 2.73 4.67
CA PHE A 114 11.63 3.62 4.02
C PHE A 114 12.17 4.17 2.70
N PHE A 115 13.41 4.65 2.63
CA PHE A 115 14.02 5.11 1.37
C PHE A 115 14.18 3.99 0.34
N PHE A 116 14.54 2.79 0.80
CA PHE A 116 14.57 1.60 -0.05
C PHE A 116 13.18 1.29 -0.61
N PHE A 117 12.15 1.31 0.23
CA PHE A 117 10.76 1.15 -0.18
C PHE A 117 10.35 2.17 -1.25
N VAL A 118 10.67 3.46 -1.08
CA VAL A 118 10.34 4.50 -2.07
C VAL A 118 11.00 4.20 -3.42
N SER A 119 12.26 3.74 -3.41
CA SER A 119 12.98 3.36 -4.63
C SER A 119 12.32 2.18 -5.33
N VAL A 120 11.92 1.15 -4.57
CA VAL A 120 11.18 -0.01 -5.08
C VAL A 120 9.82 0.39 -5.63
N TRP A 121 9.09 1.27 -4.94
CA TRP A 121 7.81 1.81 -5.39
C TRP A 121 7.94 2.50 -6.75
N ILE A 122 8.92 3.40 -6.89
CA ILE A 122 9.15 4.13 -8.14
C ILE A 122 9.48 3.17 -9.28
N TYR A 123 10.36 2.20 -9.04
CA TYR A 123 10.73 1.22 -10.06
C TYR A 123 9.53 0.38 -10.50
N LEU A 124 8.83 -0.25 -9.55
CA LEU A 124 7.76 -1.21 -9.87
C LEU A 124 6.48 -0.54 -10.37
N ARG A 125 6.04 0.54 -9.73
CA ARG A 125 4.75 1.18 -10.05
C ARG A 125 4.85 2.26 -11.12
N HIS A 126 6.01 2.91 -11.31
CA HIS A 126 6.15 3.94 -12.34
C HIS A 126 6.99 3.47 -13.50
N TYR A 127 8.24 3.04 -13.29
CA TYR A 127 9.12 2.70 -14.40
C TYR A 127 8.57 1.53 -15.23
N ILE A 128 8.19 0.42 -14.59
CA ILE A 128 7.61 -0.73 -15.30
C ILE A 128 6.25 -0.40 -15.93
N ASN A 129 5.38 0.35 -15.23
CA ASN A 129 4.08 0.72 -15.79
C ASN A 129 4.21 1.65 -17.00
N LEU A 130 5.11 2.65 -16.95
CA LEU A 130 5.45 3.50 -18.07
C LEU A 130 6.04 2.70 -19.23
N LYS A 131 6.90 1.72 -18.96
CA LYS A 131 7.41 0.80 -19.99
C LYS A 131 6.29 0.03 -20.68
N ILE A 132 5.29 -0.46 -19.95
CA ILE A 132 4.11 -1.13 -20.51
C ILE A 132 3.29 -0.15 -21.37
N ILE A 133 3.03 1.06 -20.87
CA ILE A 133 2.32 2.11 -21.62
C ILE A 133 3.06 2.47 -22.90
N LEU A 134 4.39 2.62 -22.87
CA LEU A 134 5.20 2.90 -24.05
C LEU A 134 5.12 1.76 -25.07
N SER A 135 5.10 0.50 -24.61
CA SER A 135 4.92 -0.65 -25.50
C SER A 135 3.58 -0.65 -26.24
N LEU A 136 2.55 0.00 -25.70
CA LEU A 136 1.28 0.19 -26.41
C LEU A 136 1.42 1.09 -27.64
N PHE A 137 2.40 2.00 -27.65
CA PHE A 137 2.64 2.89 -28.79
C PHE A 137 3.61 2.29 -29.81
N THR A 138 4.57 1.47 -29.39
CA THR A 138 5.65 0.95 -30.25
C THR A 138 5.43 -0.49 -30.70
N GLU A 139 5.05 -1.38 -29.77
CA GLU A 139 5.04 -2.84 -29.97
C GLU A 139 3.64 -3.40 -30.27
N TYR A 140 2.57 -2.73 -29.83
CA TYR A 140 1.20 -3.23 -29.93
C TYR A 140 0.74 -3.57 -31.36
N THR A 141 1.06 -2.68 -32.30
CA THR A 141 0.69 -2.80 -33.71
C THR A 141 1.68 -3.64 -34.51
N THR A 142 2.92 -3.78 -34.02
CA THR A 142 4.03 -4.40 -34.76
C THR A 142 4.26 -5.86 -34.36
N VAL A 143 3.95 -6.25 -33.12
CA VAL A 143 4.15 -7.60 -32.60
C VAL A 143 2.85 -8.40 -32.65
N GLY A 144 2.80 -9.39 -33.54
CA GLY A 144 1.64 -10.28 -33.73
C GLY A 144 0.54 -9.68 -34.61
N PRO A 145 -0.49 -10.47 -34.97
CA PRO A 145 -1.58 -10.01 -35.83
C PRO A 145 -2.32 -8.82 -35.19
N PHE A 146 -2.61 -7.79 -36.00
CA PHE A 146 -3.40 -6.62 -35.63
C PHE A 146 -4.69 -6.64 -36.44
N GLU A 147 -5.59 -7.55 -36.07
CA GLU A 147 -6.88 -7.71 -36.71
C GLU A 147 -7.93 -8.08 -35.67
N LEU A 148 -9.14 -7.56 -35.87
CA LEU A 148 -10.29 -7.93 -35.06
C LEU A 148 -10.96 -9.15 -35.69
N ASN A 149 -10.83 -10.31 -35.07
CA ASN A 149 -11.48 -11.53 -35.52
C ASN A 149 -12.13 -12.26 -34.34
N TRP A 150 -13.46 -12.25 -34.33
CA TRP A 150 -14.26 -12.87 -33.27
C TRP A 150 -14.20 -14.40 -33.27
N ALA A 151 -13.98 -15.02 -34.43
CA ALA A 151 -13.91 -16.48 -34.56
C ALA A 151 -12.60 -17.03 -33.99
N THR A 152 -11.48 -16.34 -34.23
CA THR A 152 -10.16 -16.72 -33.69
C THR A 152 -9.87 -16.08 -32.33
N GLN A 153 -10.82 -15.34 -31.75
CA GLN A 153 -10.68 -14.57 -30.51
C GLN A 153 -9.52 -13.56 -30.51
N GLN A 154 -9.18 -13.06 -31.70
CA GLN A 154 -8.21 -11.97 -31.89
C GLN A 154 -8.90 -10.64 -31.61
N TYR A 155 -8.56 -10.03 -30.48
CA TYR A 155 -9.13 -8.75 -30.02
C TYR A 155 -8.17 -7.57 -30.15
N LYS A 156 -7.01 -7.75 -30.78
CA LYS A 156 -6.05 -6.67 -31.03
C LYS A 156 -6.53 -5.75 -32.14
N CYS A 157 -7.08 -4.61 -31.74
CA CYS A 157 -7.54 -3.55 -32.64
C CYS A 157 -7.29 -2.15 -32.04
N THR A 158 -7.48 -1.10 -32.84
CA THR A 158 -7.29 0.28 -32.38
C THR A 158 -8.17 0.64 -31.18
N LEU A 159 -9.41 0.11 -31.14
CA LEU A 159 -10.31 0.32 -30.00
C LEU A 159 -9.76 -0.28 -28.71
N SER A 160 -9.31 -1.53 -28.75
CA SER A 160 -8.69 -2.20 -27.60
C SER A 160 -7.42 -1.49 -27.11
N GLN A 161 -6.66 -0.89 -28.03
CA GLN A 161 -5.47 -0.10 -27.71
C GLN A 161 -5.83 1.14 -26.90
N TYR A 162 -6.83 1.92 -27.34
CA TYR A 162 -7.27 3.12 -26.61
C TYR A 162 -7.89 2.79 -25.25
N ILE A 163 -8.68 1.72 -25.16
CA ILE A 163 -9.26 1.27 -23.88
C ILE A 163 -8.13 0.86 -22.92
N THR A 164 -7.19 0.05 -23.37
CA THR A 164 -6.06 -0.41 -22.55
C THR A 164 -5.19 0.76 -22.11
N LEU A 165 -4.92 1.72 -23.02
CA LEU A 165 -4.20 2.95 -22.72
C LEU A 165 -4.92 3.80 -21.67
N GLY A 166 -6.24 3.99 -21.81
CA GLY A 166 -7.03 4.77 -20.86
C GLY A 166 -7.04 4.16 -19.46
N LEU A 167 -7.16 2.82 -19.36
CA LEU A 167 -7.17 2.12 -18.09
C LEU A 167 -5.79 2.09 -17.41
N LEU A 168 -4.72 1.78 -18.16
CA LEU A 168 -3.35 1.83 -17.63
C LEU A 168 -2.92 3.27 -17.29
N GLY A 169 -3.33 4.25 -18.09
CA GLY A 169 -3.10 5.67 -17.81
C GLY A 169 -3.81 6.12 -16.53
N SER A 170 -5.05 5.66 -16.31
CA SER A 170 -5.79 5.91 -15.07
C SER A 170 -5.12 5.25 -13.86
N LEU A 171 -4.61 4.02 -14.03
CA LEU A 171 -3.83 3.34 -12.99
C LEU A 171 -2.53 4.10 -12.69
N GLN A 172 -1.83 4.60 -13.70
CA GLN A 172 -0.61 5.40 -13.52
C GLN A 172 -0.91 6.73 -12.80
N ALA A 173 -2.03 7.39 -13.12
CA ALA A 173 -2.45 8.62 -12.43
C ALA A 173 -2.72 8.37 -10.95
N LEU A 174 -3.41 7.27 -10.62
CA LEU A 174 -3.61 6.84 -9.23
C LEU A 174 -2.27 6.53 -8.54
N ASN A 175 -1.36 5.84 -9.21
CA ASN A 175 -0.02 5.57 -8.66
C ASN A 175 0.74 6.87 -8.37
N LEU A 176 0.64 7.89 -9.22
CA LEU A 176 1.25 9.21 -8.97
C LEU A 176 0.62 9.93 -7.77
N PHE A 177 -0.70 9.83 -7.63
CA PHE A 177 -1.41 10.34 -6.45
C PHE A 177 -0.85 9.71 -5.16
N TRP A 178 -0.71 8.38 -5.11
CA TRP A 178 -0.12 7.71 -3.96
C TRP A 178 1.36 8.06 -3.74
N LEU A 179 2.14 8.22 -4.82
CA LEU A 179 3.53 8.68 -4.73
C LEU A 179 3.63 10.07 -4.09
N PHE A 180 2.75 10.99 -4.44
CA PHE A 180 2.70 12.32 -3.81
C PHE A 180 2.50 12.21 -2.29
N HIS A 181 1.61 11.33 -1.83
CA HIS A 181 1.44 11.08 -0.40
C HIS A 181 2.67 10.46 0.25
N ILE A 182 3.35 9.53 -0.42
CA ILE A 182 4.60 8.94 0.05
C ILE A 182 5.68 10.01 0.21
N PHE A 183 5.86 10.89 -0.77
CA PHE A 183 6.82 11.99 -0.68
C PHE A 183 6.45 13.01 0.39
N ARG A 184 5.16 13.29 0.60
CA ARG A 184 4.72 14.14 1.69
C ARG A 184 5.09 13.55 3.06
N ILE A 185 4.98 12.24 3.23
CA ILE A 185 5.42 11.54 4.45
C ILE A 185 6.94 11.57 4.56
N ALA A 186 7.65 11.33 3.47
CA ALA A 186 9.11 11.41 3.42
C ALA A 186 9.60 12.80 3.86
N TYR A 187 9.05 13.87 3.29
CA TYR A 187 9.40 15.24 3.64
C TYR A 187 9.17 15.54 5.12
N ARG A 188 8.04 15.09 5.68
CA ARG A 188 7.78 15.21 7.11
C ARG A 188 8.81 14.45 7.94
N PHE A 189 9.12 13.21 7.57
CA PHE A 189 10.11 12.40 8.26
C PHE A 189 11.48 13.10 8.30
N LEU A 190 11.98 13.60 7.16
CA LEU A 190 13.22 14.37 7.13
C LEU A 190 13.13 15.67 7.93
N ALA A 191 12.03 16.41 7.82
CA ALA A 191 11.88 17.69 8.52
C ALA A 191 11.80 17.53 10.04
N TYR A 192 11.17 16.46 10.55
CA TYR A 192 11.12 16.17 11.99
C TYR A 192 12.43 15.59 12.53
N ASP A 193 13.14 14.78 11.75
CA ASP A 193 14.48 14.28 12.13
C ASP A 193 15.48 15.44 12.17
N ILE A 194 15.43 16.35 11.19
CA ILE A 194 16.19 17.62 11.20
C ILE A 194 15.74 18.51 12.37
N ALA A 195 14.45 18.54 12.70
CA ALA A 195 13.96 19.33 13.82
C ALA A 195 14.35 18.73 15.17
N GLU A 196 14.44 17.41 15.36
CA GLU A 196 15.02 16.81 16.57
C GLU A 196 16.53 17.08 16.67
N ASP A 197 17.25 17.06 15.53
CA ASP A 197 18.68 17.37 15.47
C ASP A 197 18.96 18.86 15.78
N ASP A 198 18.25 19.80 15.14
CA ASP A 198 18.35 21.25 15.40
C ASP A 198 17.80 21.65 16.79
N ARG A 199 16.78 20.94 17.31
CA ARG A 199 16.16 21.24 18.62
C ARG A 199 16.89 20.60 19.80
N SER A 200 17.86 19.72 19.56
CA SER A 200 18.80 19.28 20.59
C SER A 200 19.71 20.41 21.12
N GLU A 201 19.70 21.59 20.46
CA GLU A 201 20.37 22.82 20.91
C GLU A 201 19.42 23.88 21.50
N ALA A 202 18.09 23.69 21.52
CA ALA A 202 17.15 24.68 22.07
C ALA A 202 15.79 24.09 22.50
N GLU A 203 15.62 23.86 23.80
CA GLU A 203 14.31 23.59 24.40
C GLU A 203 13.35 24.81 24.32
N GLY A 204 12.06 24.52 24.09
CA GLY A 204 10.91 25.45 24.11
C GLY A 204 10.52 25.94 22.72
N THR A 205 9.32 25.70 22.15
CA THR A 205 7.95 25.76 22.70
C THR A 205 6.96 25.03 21.76
N ASP A 206 5.70 24.95 22.19
CA ASP A 206 4.59 24.10 21.72
C ASP A 206 4.14 24.22 20.26
N ALA A 207 3.66 23.10 19.68
CA ALA A 207 2.57 23.07 18.71
C ALA A 207 1.96 21.65 18.62
N GLU A 208 0.73 21.53 19.11
CA GLU A 208 -0.18 20.41 18.93
C GLU A 208 -0.60 20.30 17.45
N ASP A 209 -0.48 19.12 16.83
CA ASP A 209 -1.56 18.55 15.99
C ASP A 209 -1.31 17.07 15.62
N GLU A 210 -2.30 16.24 15.96
CA GLU A 210 -2.59 14.88 15.46
C GLU A 210 -1.42 13.89 15.22
N THR A 211 -0.82 13.38 16.31
CA THR A 211 -0.25 12.01 16.31
C THR A 211 -0.80 11.21 17.48
N GLN A 212 -2.06 10.79 17.39
CA GLN A 212 -2.55 9.72 18.26
C GLN A 212 -2.05 8.37 17.76
N GLN A 213 -0.87 7.96 18.23
CA GLN A 213 -0.61 6.57 18.57
C GLN A 213 0.28 6.48 19.82
N LYS A 214 -0.37 6.75 20.97
CA LYS A 214 -0.16 6.13 22.29
C LYS A 214 1.12 5.30 22.48
N ALA A 215 2.23 5.96 22.82
CA ALA A 215 3.22 5.35 23.71
C ALA A 215 2.64 5.39 25.13
N LEU A 216 2.45 4.21 25.73
CA LEU A 216 2.13 4.07 27.15
C LEU A 216 3.32 4.62 27.96
N PRO A 217 3.14 5.52 28.95
CA PRO A 217 4.25 5.90 29.80
C PRO A 217 4.63 4.69 30.67
N ALA A 218 5.88 4.24 30.51
CA ALA A 218 6.54 3.37 31.45
C ALA A 218 6.49 4.04 32.83
N GLU A 219 5.89 3.33 33.78
CA GLU A 219 5.77 3.71 35.17
C GLU A 219 7.17 3.93 35.74
N THR A 220 7.51 5.19 36.03
CA THR A 220 8.72 5.55 36.76
C THR A 220 8.57 5.07 38.19
N THR A 221 9.27 3.98 38.54
CA THR A 221 9.47 3.55 39.92
C THR A 221 10.32 4.60 40.65
N ASN A 222 9.66 5.60 41.24
CA ASN A 222 10.25 6.47 42.24
C ASN A 222 10.24 5.74 43.60
N GLY A 223 11.38 5.16 43.95
CA GLY A 223 11.64 4.68 45.30
C GLY A 223 11.88 5.84 46.26
N HIS A 224 10.83 6.31 46.95
CA HIS A 224 10.96 6.90 48.28
C HIS A 224 9.59 7.02 48.96
N THR A 225 9.28 6.11 49.88
CA THR A 225 8.37 6.41 51.00
C THR A 225 8.98 5.92 52.30
N THR A 226 9.34 6.92 53.09
CA THR A 226 9.63 6.85 54.51
C THR A 226 8.46 6.22 55.28
N GLY A 227 8.82 5.44 56.30
CA GLY A 227 7.93 4.48 56.93
C GLY A 227 6.78 5.09 57.74
N ALA A 228 5.72 4.28 57.85
CA ALA A 228 4.84 4.21 59.00
C ALA A 228 3.88 3.02 58.82
N SER A 229 4.11 1.93 59.55
CA SER A 229 3.06 1.21 60.30
C SER A 229 3.59 -0.11 60.84
N THR A 230 3.84 -0.15 62.15
CA THR A 230 3.64 -1.37 62.93
C THR A 230 2.75 -1.05 64.11
N SER A 231 1.57 -1.64 64.05
CA SER A 231 0.58 -1.83 65.11
C SER A 231 1.23 -2.31 66.41
N ALA A 232 0.92 -1.66 67.53
CA ALA A 232 0.93 -2.26 68.87
C ALA A 232 0.01 -1.50 69.83
N ALA A 233 -0.70 -2.28 70.63
CA ALA A 233 -1.79 -1.93 71.54
C ALA A 233 -1.43 -1.01 72.73
N ALA A 234 -2.41 -0.20 73.17
CA ALA A 234 -2.74 0.10 74.58
C ALA A 234 -3.90 1.13 74.64
N LYS A 235 -5.15 0.71 74.93
CA LYS A 235 -5.82 0.76 76.25
C LYS A 235 -6.04 2.15 76.87
N ALA A 236 -7.31 2.59 76.78
CA ALA A 236 -8.14 3.21 77.80
C ALA A 236 -7.78 4.60 78.42
N ARG A 237 -8.65 5.57 78.07
CA ARG A 237 -9.49 6.40 78.96
C ARG A 237 -8.80 7.18 80.09
N ALA A 238 -8.59 8.48 79.84
CA ALA A 238 -8.47 9.49 80.89
C ALA A 238 -9.57 10.54 80.75
N VAL A 239 -10.25 10.79 81.86
CA VAL A 239 -11.39 11.66 82.10
C VAL A 239 -10.90 13.08 82.34
N ASN A 240 -11.55 14.09 81.75
CA ASN A 240 -11.94 15.31 82.48
C ASN A 240 -12.82 16.24 81.62
N GLY A 241 -14.12 16.22 81.90
CA GLY A 241 -15.04 17.31 81.60
C GLY A 241 -15.31 18.08 82.89
N ARG A 242 -15.05 19.38 82.88
CA ARG A 242 -15.36 20.32 83.96
C ARG A 242 -16.17 21.46 83.35
N ALA A 243 -17.48 21.48 83.56
CA ALA A 243 -18.30 22.70 83.64
C ALA A 243 -19.77 22.36 83.94
N ARG A 244 -20.14 22.66 85.19
CA ARG A 244 -21.47 23.00 85.73
C ARG A 244 -22.59 21.97 85.69
#